data_AF-E1V360-F1
#
_entry.id   AF-E1V360-F1
#
_cell.length_a   1.000
_cell.length_b   1.000
_cell.length_c   1.000
_cell.angle_alpha   90.00
_cell.angle_beta   90.00
_cell.angle_gamma   90.00
#
_symmetry.space_group_name_H-M   'P 1'
#
loop_
_entity.id
_entity.type
_entity.pdbx_description
1 polymer ?
#
loop_
_entity_poly.entity_id
_entity_poly.type
_entity_poly.pdbx_seq_one_letter_code
_entity_poly.pdbx_strand_id
1 'polypeptide(L)'
;MDSAQQTDIGAYERMSQHLRQTLANQAQTREMRCLVHGDFTATLMPNGKWSDCPGCVNNDIERQRQTEHQNRAAHARNAQLEKLREGSMIPKRFQGRTLAGFLTDGHDRKTFALAACQKYVERFGDRLEQGGGMVLTGSVGTGKSHLAYGIGNALLDQGYRVMGIDVYELVDLIKERAFDRKDGTSEREAIKAFVAPLDLLILDEVGAQLGTEWERLMLFKIVNERYKAQLPTIIVSNIDASGLADYLGERIVDRMREGGGMTLVLDWPSYRDAA
;
A
#
# COMPACT_ATOMS: atom_id res chain seq x y z
N MET A 1 -6.21 51.23 29.91
CA MET A 1 -5.81 50.42 28.75
C MET A 1 -4.31 50.58 28.41
N ASP A 2 -3.48 51.17 29.29
CA ASP A 2 -2.12 51.61 28.90
C ASP A 2 -0.95 50.82 29.49
N SER A 3 -1.17 49.76 30.27
CA SER A 3 -0.05 49.02 30.89
C SER A 3 0.60 47.97 29.98
N ALA A 4 0.03 47.69 28.80
CA ALA A 4 0.53 46.65 27.88
C ALA A 4 1.45 47.20 26.77
N GLN A 5 1.43 48.50 26.47
CA GLN A 5 2.21 49.11 25.38
C GLN A 5 3.59 49.64 25.83
N GLN A 6 3.78 49.91 27.13
CA GLN A 6 5.01 50.52 27.64
C GLN A 6 6.13 49.51 27.96
N THR A 7 5.77 48.23 28.13
CA THR A 7 6.71 47.12 28.33
C THR A 7 7.48 46.75 27.05
N ASP A 8 6.97 47.10 25.87
CA ASP A 8 7.50 46.65 24.59
C ASP A 8 8.62 47.56 24.04
N ILE A 9 8.54 48.87 24.29
CA ILE A 9 9.53 49.86 23.81
C ILE A 9 10.91 49.66 24.50
N GLY A 10 10.92 49.47 25.82
CA GLY A 10 12.16 49.25 26.57
C GLY A 10 12.82 47.89 26.28
N ALA A 11 12.06 46.90 25.82
CA ALA A 11 12.61 45.64 25.35
C ALA A 11 13.32 45.80 23.99
N TYR A 12 12.72 46.57 23.08
CA TYR A 12 13.27 46.85 21.75
C TYR A 12 14.58 47.67 21.81
N GLU A 13 14.65 48.67 22.69
CA GLU A 13 15.86 49.49 22.87
C GLU A 13 17.03 48.67 23.41
N ARG A 14 16.81 47.87 24.47
CA ARG A 14 17.82 46.94 25.01
C ARG A 14 18.28 45.93 23.95
N MET A 15 17.33 45.47 23.14
CA MET A 15 17.62 44.53 22.06
C MET A 15 18.53 45.14 20.99
N SER A 16 18.27 46.39 20.60
CA SER A 16 19.05 47.13 19.61
C SER A 16 20.46 47.51 20.08
N GLN A 17 20.65 47.86 21.36
CA GLN A 17 21.96 48.17 21.93
C GLN A 17 22.86 46.95 21.98
N HIS A 18 22.31 45.81 22.42
CA HIS A 18 23.09 44.58 22.51
C HIS A 18 23.56 44.11 21.14
N LEU A 19 22.68 44.13 20.13
CA LEU A 19 23.03 43.82 18.73
C LEU A 19 24.18 44.70 18.20
N ARG A 20 24.17 46.00 18.50
CA ARG A 20 25.27 46.92 18.13
C ARG A 20 26.59 46.56 18.83
N GLN A 21 26.55 46.15 20.10
CA GLN A 21 27.74 45.70 20.83
C GLN A 21 28.27 44.37 20.29
N THR A 22 27.41 43.40 19.98
CA THR A 22 27.83 42.12 19.39
C THR A 22 28.49 42.34 18.03
N LEU A 23 27.91 43.19 17.16
CA LEU A 23 28.51 43.56 15.87
C LEU A 23 29.82 44.35 15.99
N ALA A 24 30.03 45.02 17.13
CA ALA A 24 31.28 45.72 17.47
C ALA A 24 32.27 44.85 18.29
N ASN A 25 32.05 43.52 18.39
CA ASN A 25 32.84 42.57 19.19
C ASN A 25 32.94 42.91 20.71
N GLN A 26 31.94 43.59 21.28
CA GLN A 26 31.86 43.97 22.70
C GLN A 26 30.77 43.19 23.47
N ALA A 27 30.42 41.98 23.04
CA ALA A 27 29.39 41.19 23.71
C ALA A 27 29.84 40.75 25.10
N GLN A 28 28.95 40.84 26.10
CA GLN A 28 29.22 40.31 27.44
C GLN A 28 29.16 38.78 27.42
N THR A 29 30.23 38.14 27.89
CA THR A 29 30.35 36.68 27.99
C THR A 29 30.63 36.25 29.43
N ARG A 30 30.27 35.00 29.77
CA ARG A 30 30.64 34.36 31.04
C ARG A 30 30.77 32.85 30.86
N GLU A 31 31.63 32.22 31.66
CA GLU A 31 31.73 30.75 31.71
C GLU A 31 30.57 30.14 32.48
N MET A 32 29.97 29.09 31.93
CA MET A 32 28.87 28.32 32.51
C MET A 32 29.14 26.82 32.34
N ARG A 33 28.51 25.98 33.16
CA ARG A 33 28.65 24.52 33.07
C ARG A 33 27.33 23.85 32.71
N CYS A 34 27.33 23.09 31.63
CA CYS A 34 26.25 22.20 31.23
C CYS A 34 26.47 20.81 31.84
N LEU A 35 25.40 20.18 32.30
CA LEU A 35 25.44 18.82 32.87
C LEU A 35 25.76 17.74 31.83
N VAL A 36 25.51 18.01 30.55
CA VAL A 36 25.70 17.05 29.45
C VAL A 36 27.00 17.31 28.68
N HIS A 37 27.32 18.58 28.42
CA HIS A 37 28.43 18.97 27.54
C HIS A 37 29.61 19.64 28.24
N GLY A 38 29.57 19.80 29.57
CA GLY A 38 30.65 20.42 30.34
C GLY A 38 30.65 21.95 30.26
N ASP A 39 31.82 22.55 30.46
CA ASP A 39 31.96 24.01 30.51
C ASP A 39 31.81 24.65 29.12
N PHE A 40 31.13 25.80 29.05
CA PHE A 40 30.90 26.57 27.83
C PHE A 40 30.81 28.08 28.12
N THR A 41 31.23 28.88 27.15
CA THR A 41 31.08 30.34 27.20
C THR A 41 29.68 30.75 26.76
N ALA A 42 28.90 31.34 27.66
CA ALA A 42 27.58 31.89 27.37
C ALA A 42 27.67 33.39 27.04
N THR A 43 26.86 33.86 26.09
CA THR A 43 26.73 35.27 25.71
C THR A 43 25.41 35.83 26.23
N LEU A 44 25.41 37.03 26.80
CA LEU A 44 24.17 37.69 27.22
C LEU A 44 23.36 38.00 25.96
N MET A 45 22.10 37.59 25.87
CA MET A 45 21.25 37.83 24.71
C MET A 45 20.49 39.15 24.84
N PRO A 46 20.00 39.72 23.73
CA PRO A 46 19.29 41.00 23.72
C PRO A 46 18.01 41.03 24.60
N ASN A 47 17.46 39.85 24.92
CA ASN A 47 16.32 39.66 25.82
C ASN A 47 16.70 39.62 27.32
N GLY A 48 17.96 39.87 27.65
CA GLY A 48 18.50 39.87 29.02
C GLY A 48 18.78 38.48 29.60
N LYS A 49 18.64 37.40 28.82
CA LYS A 49 18.96 36.02 29.24
C LYS A 49 20.31 35.60 28.70
N TRP A 50 21.02 34.71 29.39
CA TRP A 50 22.26 34.12 28.87
C TRP A 50 21.94 33.03 27.85
N SER A 51 22.78 32.87 26.82
CA SER A 51 22.62 31.83 25.81
C SER A 51 22.70 30.43 26.44
N ASP A 52 21.89 29.51 25.93
CA ASP A 52 21.95 28.10 26.31
C ASP A 52 23.26 27.45 25.86
N CYS A 53 23.55 26.26 26.40
CA CYS A 53 24.71 25.48 26.00
C CYS A 53 24.65 25.15 24.50
N PRO A 54 25.64 25.54 23.68
CA PRO A 54 25.63 25.29 22.24
C PRO A 54 25.52 23.80 21.87
N GLY A 55 26.09 22.92 22.69
CA GLY A 55 25.96 21.47 22.51
C GLY A 55 24.53 20.97 22.70
N CYS A 56 23.80 21.50 23.70
CA CYS A 56 22.38 21.17 23.91
C CYS A 56 21.52 21.70 22.76
N VAL A 57 21.74 22.94 22.36
CA VAL A 57 21.03 23.57 21.23
C VAL A 57 21.25 22.77 19.94
N ASN A 58 22.49 22.36 19.64
CA ASN A 58 22.78 21.54 18.46
C ASN A 58 22.09 20.17 18.51
N ASN A 59 22.11 19.49 19.65
CA ASN A 59 21.39 18.22 19.82
C ASN A 59 19.88 18.36 19.62
N ASP A 60 19.28 19.47 20.09
CA ASP A 60 17.86 19.75 19.90
C ASP A 60 17.53 20.05 18.44
N ILE A 61 18.36 20.86 17.77
CA ILE A 61 18.24 21.12 16.32
C ILE A 61 18.34 19.81 15.53
N GLU A 62 19.28 18.93 15.88
CA GLU A 62 19.46 17.65 15.20
C GLU A 62 18.27 16.71 15.43
N ARG A 63 17.75 16.64 16.66
CA ARG A 63 16.53 15.89 16.99
C ARG A 63 15.31 16.43 16.23
N GLN A 64 15.16 17.74 16.12
CA GLN A 64 14.09 18.38 15.34
C GLN A 64 14.21 18.02 13.86
N ARG A 65 15.40 18.14 13.27
CA ARG A 65 15.65 17.75 11.87
C ARG A 65 15.36 16.27 11.61
N GLN A 66 15.76 15.38 12.53
CA GLN A 66 15.46 13.95 12.42
C GLN A 66 13.95 13.68 12.48
N THR A 67 13.24 14.35 13.39
CA THR A 67 11.77 14.24 13.52
C THR A 67 11.06 14.76 12.28
N GLU A 68 11.45 15.93 11.76
CA GLU A 68 10.92 16.49 10.51
C GLU A 68 11.17 15.58 9.31
N HIS A 69 12.37 15.00 9.23
CA HIS A 69 12.70 14.04 8.18
C HIS A 69 11.84 12.78 8.26
N GLN A 70 11.66 12.21 9.45
CA GLN A 70 10.79 11.06 9.68
C GLN A 70 9.32 11.38 9.34
N ASN A 71 8.82 12.53 9.77
CA ASN A 71 7.46 12.97 9.47
C ASN A 71 7.25 13.15 7.97
N ARG A 72 8.19 13.80 7.28
CA ARG A 72 8.12 13.98 5.82
C ARG A 72 8.13 12.64 5.08
N ALA A 73 8.99 11.71 5.50
CA ALA A 73 9.04 10.37 4.93
C ALA A 73 7.73 9.60 5.17
N ALA A 74 7.16 9.69 6.38
CA ALA A 74 5.87 9.08 6.72
C ALA A 74 4.72 9.68 5.91
N HIS A 75 4.66 11.01 5.77
CA HIS A 75 3.66 11.68 4.93
C HIS A 75 3.78 11.27 3.46
N ALA A 76 4.99 11.22 2.91
CA ALA A 76 5.23 10.79 1.54
C ALA A 76 4.80 9.32 1.32
N ARG A 77 5.14 8.43 2.27
CA ARG A 77 4.73 7.02 2.24
C ARG A 77 3.20 6.90 2.27
N ASN A 78 2.53 7.59 3.17
CA ASN A 78 1.07 7.54 3.29
C ASN A 78 0.38 8.04 2.01
N ALA A 79 0.86 9.17 1.45
CA ALA A 79 0.34 9.69 0.18
C ALA A 79 0.54 8.72 -0.99
N GLN A 80 1.66 7.97 -1.00
CA GLN A 80 1.89 6.92 -2.01
C GLN A 80 0.91 5.76 -1.84
N LEU A 81 0.69 5.28 -0.60
CA LEU A 81 -0.25 4.18 -0.32
C LEU A 81 -1.69 4.56 -0.68
N GLU A 82 -2.10 5.81 -0.42
CA GLU A 82 -3.41 6.32 -0.78
C GLU A 82 -3.64 6.27 -2.29
N LYS A 83 -2.66 6.74 -3.09
CA LYS A 83 -2.71 6.63 -4.56
C LYS A 83 -2.81 5.19 -5.06
N LEU A 84 -2.07 4.26 -4.44
CA LEU A 84 -2.15 2.85 -4.79
C LEU A 84 -3.53 2.28 -4.49
N ARG A 85 -4.14 2.65 -3.35
CA ARG A 85 -5.49 2.23 -2.97
C ARG A 85 -6.54 2.78 -3.91
N GLU A 86 -6.47 4.06 -4.29
CA GLU A 86 -7.35 4.68 -5.28
C GLU A 86 -7.29 3.97 -6.64
N GLY A 87 -6.10 3.60 -7.09
CA GLY A 87 -5.89 2.89 -8.35
C GLY A 87 -6.21 1.38 -8.32
N SER A 88 -6.53 0.82 -7.15
CA SER A 88 -6.63 -0.64 -6.98
C SER A 88 -7.92 -1.26 -7.50
N MET A 89 -8.96 -0.46 -7.76
CA MET A 89 -10.31 -0.93 -8.11
C MET A 89 -10.94 -1.93 -7.13
N ILE A 90 -10.31 -2.19 -5.98
CA ILE A 90 -10.84 -3.13 -4.96
C ILE A 90 -12.24 -2.63 -4.55
N PRO A 91 -13.29 -3.46 -4.67
CA PRO A 91 -14.64 -3.04 -4.35
C PRO A 91 -14.76 -2.55 -2.91
N LYS A 92 -15.56 -1.50 -2.67
CA LYS A 92 -15.69 -0.83 -1.35
C LYS A 92 -15.90 -1.80 -0.19
N ARG A 93 -16.71 -2.84 -0.38
CA ARG A 93 -17.00 -3.89 0.63
C ARG A 93 -15.76 -4.70 1.06
N PHE A 94 -14.71 -4.69 0.26
CA PHE A 94 -13.47 -5.44 0.46
C PHE A 94 -12.26 -4.58 0.85
N GLN A 95 -12.36 -3.25 0.76
CA GLN A 95 -11.26 -2.33 1.10
C GLN A 95 -10.76 -2.45 2.56
N GLY A 96 -11.65 -2.81 3.50
CA GLY A 96 -11.30 -3.04 4.90
C GLY A 96 -11.02 -4.50 5.28
N ARG A 97 -10.98 -5.43 4.30
CA ARG A 97 -10.79 -6.85 4.60
C ARG A 97 -9.31 -7.18 4.73
N THR A 98 -8.96 -7.87 5.81
CA THR A 98 -7.60 -8.28 6.10
C THR A 98 -7.54 -9.79 6.32
N LEU A 99 -6.37 -10.39 6.11
CA LEU A 99 -6.15 -11.80 6.44
C LEU A 99 -6.38 -12.07 7.94
N ALA A 100 -5.97 -11.14 8.81
CA ALA A 100 -6.22 -11.24 10.25
C ALA A 100 -7.71 -11.25 10.62
N GLY A 101 -8.56 -10.64 9.80
CA GLY A 101 -10.01 -10.62 9.98
C GLY A 101 -10.74 -11.85 9.44
N PHE A 102 -10.04 -12.85 8.90
CA PHE A 102 -10.65 -14.09 8.43
C PHE A 102 -10.79 -15.09 9.58
N LEU A 103 -12.04 -15.47 9.89
CA LEU A 103 -12.34 -16.37 11.01
C LEU A 103 -12.14 -17.83 10.61
N THR A 104 -11.28 -18.53 11.34
CA THR A 104 -11.03 -19.97 11.13
C THR A 104 -11.94 -20.86 11.96
N ASP A 105 -12.51 -20.36 13.06
CA ASP A 105 -13.43 -21.08 13.95
C ASP A 105 -12.88 -22.44 14.44
N GLY A 106 -11.55 -22.59 14.53
CA GLY A 106 -10.90 -23.86 14.86
C GLY A 106 -10.93 -24.91 13.73
N HIS A 107 -11.39 -24.55 12.54
CA HIS A 107 -11.47 -25.45 11.39
C HIS A 107 -10.12 -25.54 10.66
N ASP A 108 -9.47 -26.72 10.69
CA ASP A 108 -8.13 -26.94 10.16
C ASP A 108 -7.95 -26.48 8.71
N ARG A 109 -8.92 -26.78 7.83
CA ARG A 109 -8.85 -26.33 6.43
C ARG A 109 -8.89 -24.80 6.26
N LYS A 110 -9.65 -24.09 7.10
CA LYS A 110 -9.69 -22.63 7.11
C LYS A 110 -8.35 -22.08 7.60
N THR A 111 -7.79 -22.67 8.66
CA THR A 111 -6.47 -22.33 9.19
C THR A 111 -5.37 -22.54 8.15
N PHE A 112 -5.40 -23.66 7.42
CA PHE A 112 -4.47 -23.94 6.34
C PHE A 112 -4.61 -22.91 5.21
N ALA A 113 -5.82 -22.61 4.75
CA ALA A 113 -6.06 -21.62 3.71
C ALA A 113 -5.54 -20.23 4.13
N LEU A 114 -5.82 -19.81 5.36
CA LEU A 114 -5.30 -18.56 5.92
C LEU A 114 -3.77 -18.54 5.96
N ALA A 115 -3.14 -19.61 6.45
CA ALA A 115 -1.68 -19.74 6.51
C ALA A 115 -1.06 -19.70 5.11
N ALA A 116 -1.68 -20.34 4.13
CA ALA A 116 -1.24 -20.32 2.73
C ALA A 116 -1.32 -18.90 2.14
N CYS A 117 -2.40 -18.17 2.39
CA CYS A 117 -2.54 -16.76 1.98
C CYS A 117 -1.53 -15.85 2.68
N GLN A 118 -1.27 -16.03 3.97
CA GLN A 118 -0.24 -15.29 4.70
C GLN A 118 1.15 -15.57 4.12
N LYS A 119 1.47 -16.84 3.83
CA LYS A 119 2.74 -17.23 3.22
C LYS A 119 2.89 -16.68 1.80
N TYR A 120 1.78 -16.57 1.06
CA TYR A 120 1.75 -15.93 -0.25
C TYR A 120 2.18 -14.47 -0.18
N VAL A 121 1.65 -13.71 0.78
CA VAL A 121 2.03 -12.30 1.03
C VAL A 121 3.49 -12.20 1.46
N GLU A 122 3.94 -13.04 2.40
CA GLU A 122 5.32 -13.03 2.91
C GLU A 122 6.35 -13.25 1.78
N ARG A 123 6.03 -14.12 0.82
CA ARG A 123 6.91 -14.48 -0.30
C ARG A 123 6.55 -13.79 -1.61
N PHE A 124 5.83 -12.67 -1.56
CA PHE A 124 5.38 -12.02 -2.78
C PHE A 124 6.53 -11.48 -3.65
N GLY A 125 7.64 -11.05 -3.03
CA GLY A 125 8.86 -10.68 -3.74
C GLY A 125 9.40 -11.81 -4.63
N ASP A 126 9.59 -13.00 -4.07
CA ASP A 126 10.03 -14.20 -4.82
C ASP A 126 9.09 -14.52 -5.99
N ARG A 127 7.78 -14.29 -5.81
CA ARG A 127 6.76 -14.53 -6.84
C ARG A 127 6.82 -13.55 -8.00
N LEU A 128 7.29 -12.33 -7.79
CA LEU A 128 7.52 -11.39 -8.88
C LEU A 128 8.69 -11.82 -9.77
N GLU A 129 9.63 -12.60 -9.24
CA GLU A 129 10.77 -13.13 -9.99
C GLU A 129 10.46 -14.49 -10.65
N GLN A 130 9.68 -15.34 -9.97
CA GLN A 130 9.44 -16.72 -10.39
C GLN A 130 8.07 -16.92 -11.06
N GLY A 131 7.16 -15.96 -10.91
CA GLY A 131 5.74 -16.13 -11.19
C GLY A 131 5.00 -16.79 -10.02
N GLY A 132 3.92 -17.50 -10.32
CA GLY A 132 3.14 -18.22 -9.31
C GLY A 132 1.90 -17.46 -8.86
N GLY A 133 0.79 -17.78 -9.54
CA GLY A 133 -0.53 -17.29 -9.20
C GLY A 133 -1.18 -18.03 -8.03
N MET A 134 -2.41 -17.62 -7.70
CA MET A 134 -3.26 -18.35 -6.75
C MET A 134 -4.64 -18.54 -7.36
N VAL A 135 -5.21 -19.72 -7.17
CA VAL A 135 -6.62 -19.99 -7.51
C VAL A 135 -7.35 -20.28 -6.21
N LEU A 136 -8.41 -19.51 -5.93
CA LEU A 136 -9.35 -19.75 -4.85
C LEU A 136 -10.67 -20.23 -5.45
N THR A 137 -11.04 -21.48 -5.20
CA THR A 137 -12.26 -22.11 -5.73
C THR A 137 -13.10 -22.69 -4.61
N GLY A 138 -14.40 -22.89 -4.84
CA GLY A 138 -15.31 -23.55 -3.90
C GLY A 138 -16.67 -22.85 -3.79
N SER A 139 -17.54 -23.35 -2.93
CA SER A 139 -18.94 -22.89 -2.82
C SER A 139 -19.07 -21.41 -2.40
N VAL A 140 -20.23 -20.81 -2.69
CA VAL A 140 -20.51 -19.41 -2.31
C VAL A 140 -20.48 -19.26 -0.78
N GLY A 141 -20.02 -18.10 -0.29
CA GLY A 141 -20.03 -17.81 1.14
C GLY A 141 -18.87 -18.41 1.95
N THR A 142 -17.91 -19.07 1.31
CA THR A 142 -16.74 -19.67 1.98
C THR A 142 -15.60 -18.70 2.30
N GLY A 143 -15.67 -17.45 1.81
CA GLY A 143 -14.70 -16.40 2.12
C GLY A 143 -13.53 -16.27 1.13
N LYS A 144 -13.63 -16.84 -0.07
CA LYS A 144 -12.61 -16.70 -1.13
C LYS A 144 -12.24 -15.24 -1.44
N SER A 145 -13.24 -14.40 -1.73
CA SER A 145 -13.00 -12.97 -2.00
C SER A 145 -12.40 -12.26 -0.78
N HIS A 146 -12.80 -12.62 0.45
CA HIS A 146 -12.19 -12.07 1.66
C HIS A 146 -10.69 -12.36 1.70
N LEU A 147 -10.28 -13.60 1.44
CA LEU A 147 -8.86 -13.98 1.41
C LEU A 147 -8.12 -13.30 0.25
N ALA A 148 -8.68 -13.30 -0.96
CA ALA A 148 -8.05 -12.66 -2.12
C ALA A 148 -7.82 -11.16 -1.90
N TYR A 149 -8.85 -10.41 -1.52
CA TYR A 149 -8.71 -8.98 -1.24
C TYR A 149 -7.94 -8.73 0.05
N GLY A 150 -7.93 -9.66 1.01
CA GLY A 150 -7.04 -9.62 2.17
C GLY A 150 -5.57 -9.68 1.79
N ILE A 151 -5.20 -10.53 0.83
CA ILE A 151 -3.86 -10.54 0.20
C ILE A 151 -3.61 -9.21 -0.49
N GLY A 152 -4.55 -8.75 -1.33
CA GLY A 152 -4.43 -7.50 -2.07
C GLY A 152 -4.18 -6.28 -1.17
N ASN A 153 -4.96 -6.13 -0.10
CA ASN A 153 -4.79 -5.05 0.88
C ASN A 153 -3.44 -5.14 1.60
N ALA A 154 -3.01 -6.33 2.02
CA ALA A 154 -1.72 -6.51 2.67
C ALA A 154 -0.54 -6.13 1.75
N LEU A 155 -0.67 -6.40 0.44
CA LEU A 155 0.35 -6.04 -0.56
C LEU A 155 0.30 -4.54 -0.91
N LEU A 156 -0.88 -3.93 -0.95
CA LEU A 156 -1.01 -2.48 -1.06
C LEU A 156 -0.28 -1.78 0.09
N ASP A 157 -0.43 -2.26 1.33
CA ASP A 157 0.25 -1.71 2.51
C ASP A 157 1.78 -1.87 2.48
N GLN A 158 2.28 -2.84 1.70
CA GLN A 158 3.71 -3.03 1.40
C GLN A 158 4.20 -2.16 0.23
N GLY A 159 3.30 -1.46 -0.46
CA GLY A 159 3.63 -0.56 -1.57
C GLY A 159 3.55 -1.19 -2.96
N TYR A 160 3.01 -2.41 -3.08
CA TYR A 160 2.79 -3.06 -4.38
C TYR A 160 1.56 -2.51 -5.08
N ARG A 161 1.60 -2.51 -6.42
CA ARG A 161 0.49 -2.13 -7.29
C ARG A 161 -0.44 -3.31 -7.47
N VAL A 162 -1.57 -3.28 -6.77
CA VAL A 162 -2.60 -4.32 -6.85
C VAL A 162 -3.81 -3.76 -7.56
N MET A 163 -4.39 -4.52 -8.48
CA MET A 163 -5.75 -4.29 -8.96
C MET A 163 -6.62 -5.49 -8.61
N GLY A 164 -7.82 -5.25 -8.10
CA GLY A 164 -8.81 -6.28 -7.90
C GLY A 164 -10.13 -5.89 -8.53
N ILE A 165 -10.64 -6.74 -9.41
CA ILE A 165 -11.78 -6.41 -10.28
C ILE A 165 -12.60 -7.66 -10.56
N ASP A 166 -13.91 -7.48 -10.70
CA ASP A 166 -14.80 -8.55 -11.14
C ASP A 166 -14.62 -8.76 -12.66
N VAL A 167 -14.66 -10.01 -13.11
CA VAL A 167 -14.36 -10.33 -14.53
C VAL A 167 -15.30 -9.62 -15.51
N TYR A 168 -16.58 -9.43 -15.15
CA TYR A 168 -17.52 -8.71 -16.02
C TYR A 168 -17.11 -7.25 -16.20
N GLU A 169 -16.69 -6.57 -15.13
CA GLU A 169 -16.27 -5.17 -15.17
C GLU A 169 -14.97 -5.02 -15.96
N LEU A 170 -14.03 -5.97 -15.79
CA LEU A 170 -12.81 -6.02 -16.59
C LEU A 170 -13.10 -6.10 -18.09
N VAL A 171 -14.02 -7.00 -18.47
CA VAL A 171 -14.44 -7.20 -19.86
C VAL A 171 -15.06 -5.92 -20.41
N ASP A 172 -15.95 -5.28 -19.67
CA ASP A 172 -16.60 -4.05 -20.10
C ASP A 172 -15.59 -2.91 -20.29
N LEU A 173 -14.61 -2.76 -19.39
CA LEU A 173 -13.52 -1.80 -19.55
C LEU A 173 -12.66 -2.08 -20.79
N ILE A 174 -12.44 -3.36 -21.15
CA ILE A 174 -11.71 -3.72 -22.38
C ILE A 174 -12.55 -3.36 -23.60
N LYS A 175 -13.86 -3.66 -23.60
CA LYS A 175 -14.77 -3.30 -24.69
C LYS A 175 -14.77 -1.78 -24.87
N GLU A 176 -14.97 -1.02 -23.80
CA GLU A 176 -14.94 0.45 -23.84
C GLU A 176 -13.62 0.96 -24.43
N ARG A 177 -12.47 0.50 -23.93
CA ARG A 177 -11.16 0.96 -24.45
C ARG A 177 -10.85 0.54 -25.88
N ALA A 178 -11.30 -0.65 -26.30
CA ALA A 178 -11.03 -1.17 -27.64
C ALA A 178 -11.98 -0.58 -28.70
N PHE A 179 -13.19 -0.18 -28.31
CA PHE A 179 -14.23 0.33 -29.21
C PHE A 179 -14.45 1.84 -29.12
N ASP A 180 -13.89 2.54 -28.13
CA ASP A 180 -13.90 4.00 -28.10
C ASP A 180 -12.99 4.57 -29.21
N ARG A 181 -13.65 5.04 -30.27
CA ARG A 181 -13.02 5.51 -31.51
C ARG A 181 -12.18 6.77 -31.35
N LYS A 182 -12.23 7.44 -30.19
CA LYS A 182 -11.53 8.72 -29.97
C LYS A 182 -10.02 8.57 -29.82
N ASP A 183 -9.56 7.43 -29.28
CA ASP A 183 -8.15 7.27 -28.90
C ASP A 183 -7.38 6.32 -29.83
N GLY A 184 -8.07 5.66 -30.77
CA GLY A 184 -7.43 4.70 -31.69
C GLY A 184 -6.75 3.52 -30.99
N THR A 185 -7.06 3.29 -29.71
CA THR A 185 -6.42 2.29 -28.87
C THR A 185 -6.81 0.91 -29.35
N SER A 186 -5.81 0.09 -29.68
CA SER A 186 -6.04 -1.28 -30.11
C SER A 186 -6.47 -2.16 -28.94
N GLU A 187 -7.21 -3.24 -29.23
CA GLU A 187 -7.53 -4.29 -28.23
C GLU A 187 -6.28 -4.76 -27.46
N ARG A 188 -5.14 -4.83 -28.15
CA ARG A 188 -3.86 -5.19 -27.55
C ARG A 188 -3.40 -4.17 -26.50
N GLU A 189 -3.58 -2.88 -26.74
CA GLU A 189 -3.24 -1.83 -25.78
C GLU A 189 -4.21 -1.80 -24.60
N ALA A 190 -5.51 -2.03 -24.86
CA ALA A 190 -6.51 -2.19 -23.80
C ALA A 190 -6.15 -3.33 -22.84
N ILE A 191 -5.71 -4.48 -23.36
CA ILE A 191 -5.22 -5.62 -22.58
C ILE A 191 -3.95 -5.27 -21.80
N LYS A 192 -2.97 -4.61 -22.44
CA LYS A 192 -1.69 -4.25 -21.79
C LYS A 192 -1.86 -3.40 -20.54
N ALA A 193 -2.91 -2.58 -20.48
CA ALA A 193 -3.23 -1.76 -19.30
C ALA A 193 -3.49 -2.60 -18.03
N PHE A 194 -3.85 -3.88 -18.17
CA PHE A 194 -4.08 -4.81 -17.05
C PHE A 194 -2.91 -5.78 -16.80
N VAL A 195 -1.81 -5.62 -17.56
CA VAL A 195 -0.63 -6.49 -17.48
C VAL A 195 0.53 -5.73 -16.84
N ALA A 196 1.19 -4.85 -17.59
CA ALA A 196 2.47 -4.25 -17.21
C ALA A 196 2.47 -3.34 -15.96
N PRO A 197 1.42 -2.56 -15.64
CA PRO A 197 1.49 -1.64 -14.51
C PRO A 197 1.18 -2.29 -13.15
N LEU A 198 0.81 -3.57 -13.11
CA LEU A 198 0.28 -4.22 -11.91
C LEU A 198 1.18 -5.36 -11.45
N ASP A 199 1.62 -5.28 -10.21
CA ASP A 199 2.37 -6.34 -9.54
C ASP A 199 1.44 -7.53 -9.22
N LEU A 200 0.18 -7.25 -8.84
CA LEU A 200 -0.87 -8.27 -8.67
C LEU A 200 -2.17 -7.88 -9.38
N LEU A 201 -2.78 -8.84 -10.07
CA LEU A 201 -4.15 -8.75 -10.56
C LEU A 201 -5.03 -9.80 -9.88
N ILE A 202 -6.11 -9.37 -9.23
CA ILE A 202 -7.13 -10.24 -8.64
C ILE A 202 -8.35 -10.20 -9.56
N LEU A 203 -8.73 -11.36 -10.07
CA LEU A 203 -9.89 -11.59 -10.93
C LEU A 203 -10.96 -12.29 -10.10
N ASP A 204 -12.01 -11.57 -9.70
CA ASP A 204 -13.13 -12.14 -8.94
C ASP A 204 -14.29 -12.54 -9.84
N GLU A 205 -15.11 -13.47 -9.34
CA GLU A 205 -16.28 -14.05 -10.01
C GLU A 205 -15.98 -14.75 -11.36
N VAL A 206 -14.77 -15.31 -11.52
CA VAL A 206 -14.42 -16.09 -12.72
C VAL A 206 -15.36 -17.29 -12.84
N GLY A 207 -15.99 -17.43 -14.01
CA GLY A 207 -16.90 -18.55 -14.30
C GLY A 207 -18.28 -18.47 -13.63
N ALA A 208 -18.64 -17.33 -13.02
CA ALA A 208 -19.98 -17.14 -12.44
C ALA A 208 -21.10 -17.05 -13.50
N GLN A 209 -20.76 -16.69 -14.74
CA GLN A 209 -21.67 -16.61 -15.88
C GLN A 209 -21.12 -17.40 -17.07
N LEU A 210 -22.02 -17.87 -17.95
CA LEU A 210 -21.67 -18.35 -19.28
C LEU A 210 -21.20 -17.16 -20.12
N GLY A 211 -19.96 -16.72 -19.89
CA GLY A 211 -19.35 -15.65 -20.67
C GLY A 211 -19.27 -16.03 -22.15
N THR A 212 -19.39 -15.03 -23.02
CA THR A 212 -19.24 -15.15 -24.47
C THR A 212 -17.86 -15.72 -24.82
N GLU A 213 -17.71 -16.31 -26.01
CA GLU A 213 -16.41 -16.80 -26.48
C GLU A 213 -15.35 -15.69 -26.48
N TRP A 214 -15.77 -14.47 -26.82
CA TRP A 214 -14.92 -13.27 -26.78
C TRP A 214 -14.45 -12.94 -25.36
N GLU A 215 -15.34 -12.98 -24.36
CA GLU A 215 -14.99 -12.76 -22.95
C GLU A 215 -13.95 -13.76 -22.45
N ARG A 216 -14.16 -15.05 -22.72
CA ARG A 216 -13.20 -16.11 -22.36
C ARG A 216 -11.86 -15.89 -23.05
N LEU A 217 -11.88 -15.50 -24.32
CA LEU A 217 -10.66 -15.18 -25.07
C LEU A 217 -9.91 -13.98 -24.48
N MET A 218 -10.59 -12.92 -24.07
CA MET A 218 -9.95 -11.76 -23.44
C MET A 218 -9.32 -12.12 -22.10
N LEU A 219 -10.05 -12.87 -21.27
CA LEU A 219 -9.55 -13.34 -19.99
C LEU A 219 -8.32 -14.24 -20.16
N PHE A 220 -8.38 -15.18 -21.11
CA PHE A 220 -7.25 -16.03 -21.49
C PHE A 220 -6.04 -15.18 -21.91
N LYS A 221 -6.23 -14.19 -22.79
CA LYS A 221 -5.15 -13.30 -23.24
C LYS A 221 -4.49 -12.58 -22.06
N ILE A 222 -5.27 -12.01 -21.14
CA ILE A 222 -4.75 -11.30 -19.97
C ILE A 222 -3.93 -12.23 -19.08
N VAL A 223 -4.51 -13.36 -18.66
CA VAL A 223 -3.82 -14.30 -17.77
C VAL A 223 -2.55 -14.85 -18.43
N ASN A 224 -2.60 -15.14 -19.73
CA ASN A 224 -1.46 -15.64 -20.47
C ASN A 224 -0.34 -14.59 -20.63
N GLU A 225 -0.66 -13.33 -20.88
CA GLU A 225 0.36 -12.26 -20.96
C GLU A 225 0.97 -11.97 -19.59
N ARG A 226 0.18 -11.99 -18.51
CA ARG A 226 0.70 -11.88 -17.13
C ARG A 226 1.61 -13.06 -16.79
N TYR A 227 1.20 -14.28 -17.13
CA TYR A 227 2.00 -15.49 -16.94
C TYR A 227 3.36 -15.39 -17.64
N LYS A 228 3.39 -15.00 -18.93
CA LYS A 228 4.64 -14.83 -19.68
C LYS A 228 5.55 -13.74 -19.09
N ALA A 229 4.96 -12.72 -18.49
CA ALA A 229 5.68 -11.65 -17.79
C ALA A 229 6.06 -12.02 -16.35
N GLN A 230 5.78 -13.27 -15.90
CA GLN A 230 5.97 -13.73 -14.53
C GLN A 230 5.23 -12.88 -13.49
N LEU A 231 4.16 -12.20 -13.91
CA LEU A 231 3.35 -11.36 -13.04
C LEU A 231 2.26 -12.19 -12.35
N PRO A 232 2.23 -12.21 -11.00
CA PRO A 232 1.24 -12.99 -10.27
C PRO A 232 -0.19 -12.54 -10.56
N THR A 233 -1.09 -13.52 -10.60
CA THR A 233 -2.54 -13.34 -10.77
C THR A 233 -3.26 -14.18 -9.72
N ILE A 234 -4.31 -13.64 -9.10
CA ILE A 234 -5.22 -14.40 -8.24
C ILE A 234 -6.55 -14.55 -8.96
N ILE A 235 -7.04 -15.78 -9.05
CA ILE A 235 -8.33 -16.11 -9.63
C ILE A 235 -9.25 -16.57 -8.52
N VAL A 236 -10.42 -15.94 -8.40
CA VAL A 236 -11.47 -16.33 -7.48
C VAL A 236 -12.67 -16.85 -8.27
N SER A 237 -13.14 -18.04 -7.92
CA SER A 237 -14.20 -18.73 -8.66
C SER A 237 -15.13 -19.53 -7.77
N ASN A 238 -16.41 -19.59 -8.14
CA ASN A 238 -17.41 -20.43 -7.47
C ASN A 238 -17.56 -21.82 -8.09
N ILE A 239 -16.98 -22.06 -9.27
CA ILE A 239 -16.91 -23.38 -9.89
C ILE A 239 -15.65 -24.10 -9.43
N ASP A 240 -15.69 -25.43 -9.41
CA ASP A 240 -14.56 -26.25 -8.99
C ASP A 240 -13.37 -26.15 -9.96
N ALA A 241 -12.27 -26.81 -9.62
CA ALA A 241 -11.06 -26.77 -10.45
C ALA A 241 -11.27 -27.34 -11.86
N SER A 242 -12.18 -28.30 -12.04
CA SER A 242 -12.49 -28.89 -13.34
C SER A 242 -13.27 -27.90 -14.21
N GLY A 243 -14.35 -27.33 -13.67
CA GLY A 243 -15.14 -26.33 -14.38
C GLY A 243 -14.31 -25.09 -14.71
N LEU A 244 -13.39 -24.70 -13.82
CA LEU A 244 -12.47 -23.61 -14.09
C LEU A 244 -11.51 -23.93 -15.26
N ALA A 245 -11.04 -25.17 -15.35
CA ALA A 245 -10.24 -25.64 -16.49
C ALA A 245 -11.05 -25.66 -17.79
N ASP A 246 -12.32 -26.04 -17.75
CA ASP A 246 -13.21 -25.96 -18.91
C ASP A 246 -13.49 -24.51 -19.35
N TYR A 247 -13.54 -23.58 -18.39
CA TYR A 247 -13.82 -22.16 -18.65
C TYR A 247 -12.60 -21.39 -19.16
N LEU A 248 -11.43 -21.55 -18.52
CA LEU A 248 -10.19 -20.83 -18.85
C LEU A 248 -9.25 -21.59 -19.80
N GLY A 249 -9.51 -22.88 -20.00
CA GLY A 249 -8.59 -23.83 -20.62
C GLY A 249 -7.64 -24.46 -19.60
N GLU A 250 -7.46 -25.78 -19.69
CA GLU A 250 -6.58 -26.58 -18.81
C GLU A 250 -5.17 -25.98 -18.67
N ARG A 251 -4.62 -25.45 -19.77
CA ARG A 251 -3.29 -24.84 -19.81
C ARG A 251 -3.15 -23.65 -18.86
N ILE A 252 -4.20 -22.85 -18.66
CA ILE A 252 -4.13 -21.72 -17.74
C ILE A 252 -4.11 -22.20 -16.30
N VAL A 253 -4.96 -23.17 -15.95
CA VAL A 253 -5.02 -23.73 -14.60
C VAL A 253 -3.69 -24.41 -14.24
N ASP A 254 -3.08 -25.12 -15.18
CA ASP A 254 -1.77 -25.76 -14.99
C ASP A 254 -0.66 -24.73 -14.76
N ARG A 255 -0.59 -23.69 -15.60
CA ARG A 255 0.36 -22.57 -15.44
C ARG A 255 0.22 -21.82 -14.13
N MET A 256 -1.00 -21.75 -13.58
CA MET A 256 -1.25 -21.12 -12.29
C MET A 256 -0.65 -21.92 -11.12
N ARG A 257 -0.22 -23.15 -11.34
CA ARG A 257 0.50 -23.99 -10.36
C ARG A 257 2.03 -23.94 -10.53
N GLU A 258 2.52 -23.45 -11.65
CA GLU A 258 3.96 -23.22 -11.89
C GLU A 258 4.50 -22.06 -11.03
N GLY A 259 5.83 -21.95 -10.90
CA GLY A 259 6.47 -20.84 -10.17
C GLY A 259 6.09 -20.73 -8.68
N GLY A 260 5.72 -21.86 -8.05
CA GLY A 260 5.22 -21.86 -6.67
C GLY A 260 3.76 -21.38 -6.53
N GLY A 261 3.01 -21.39 -7.62
CA GLY A 261 1.58 -21.14 -7.62
C GLY A 261 0.78 -22.21 -6.88
N MET A 262 -0.46 -21.88 -6.48
CA MET A 262 -1.28 -22.79 -5.68
C MET A 262 -2.77 -22.70 -6.01
N THR A 263 -3.47 -23.82 -5.83
CA THR A 263 -4.94 -23.89 -5.87
C THR A 263 -5.46 -24.24 -4.49
N LEU A 264 -6.28 -23.38 -3.91
CA LEU A 264 -6.98 -23.62 -2.65
C LEU A 264 -8.46 -23.87 -2.93
N VAL A 265 -8.95 -25.03 -2.48
CA VAL A 265 -10.37 -25.39 -2.54
C VAL A 265 -10.99 -25.11 -1.18
N LEU A 266 -11.99 -24.23 -1.16
CA LEU A 266 -12.70 -23.77 0.02
C LEU A 266 -14.08 -24.43 0.05
N ASP A 267 -14.18 -25.59 0.69
CA ASP A 267 -15.32 -26.51 0.64
C ASP A 267 -16.06 -26.68 1.98
N TRP A 268 -16.15 -25.61 2.77
CA TRP A 268 -16.89 -25.57 4.04
C TRP A 268 -18.24 -24.86 3.92
N PRO A 269 -19.13 -24.99 4.92
CA PRO A 269 -20.41 -24.29 4.92
C PRO A 269 -20.27 -22.77 4.78
N SER A 270 -21.25 -22.14 4.14
CA SER A 270 -21.32 -20.69 3.96
C SER A 270 -21.36 -19.99 5.32
N TYR A 271 -20.51 -18.98 5.50
CA TYR A 271 -20.54 -18.12 6.69
C TYR A 271 -21.83 -17.28 6.75
N ARG A 272 -22.51 -17.09 5.62
CA ARG A 272 -23.76 -16.31 5.56
C ARG A 272 -24.96 -17.06 6.13
N ASP A 273 -24.84 -18.37 6.30
CA ASP A 273 -25.94 -19.22 6.76
C ASP A 273 -25.92 -19.38 8.29
N ALA A 274 -24.87 -18.88 8.95
CA ALA A 274 -24.67 -18.91 10.40
C ALA A 274 -24.94 -17.56 11.08
N ALA A 275 -25.44 -16.56 10.35
CA ALA A 275 -25.72 -15.20 10.81
C ALA A 275 -27.23 -14.90 10.86
#